data_AF-A0A392N165-F1
#
_entry.id   AF-A0A392N165-F1
#
_cell.length_a   1.000
_cell.length_b   1.000
_cell.length_c   1.000
_cell.angle_alpha   90.00
_cell.angle_beta   90.00
_cell.angle_gamma   90.00
#
_symmetry.space_group_name_H-M   'P 1'
#
loop_
_entity.id
_entity.type
_entity.pdbx_description
1 polymer ?
#
loop_
_entity_poly.entity_id
_entity_poly.type
_entity_poly.pdbx_seq_one_letter_code
_entity_poly.pdbx_strand_id
1 'polypeptide(L)'
;PGEPLYVLLCCWLAAIGAGLLKTEEILEGVARLRISNDIEFEEETFIAMMDEARERRAKQKGAPPVVPMEVRVEKALDAIYVCCFGKDPIEEEDERLLRTILGSVFPSVQKQEIRRIVEDMVEKVEDGGMDYIPDAKPLSKEAVEIQMKDLNFLKQNSDT
;
A
#
# COMPACT_ATOMS: atom_id res chain seq x y z
N PRO A 1 -1.18 -18.74 6.17
CA PRO A 1 -2.32 -17.91 5.71
C PRO A 1 -2.12 -16.40 5.96
N GLY A 2 -2.00 -15.62 4.89
CA GLY A 2 -2.01 -14.15 4.99
C GLY A 2 -3.40 -13.59 5.27
N GLU A 3 -3.46 -12.33 5.70
CA GLU A 3 -4.72 -11.61 5.88
C GLU A 3 -5.06 -10.82 4.60
N PRO A 4 -5.99 -11.31 3.75
CA PRO A 4 -6.20 -10.74 2.42
C PRO A 4 -6.97 -9.40 2.44
N LEU A 5 -7.34 -8.91 3.62
CA LEU A 5 -8.28 -7.80 3.81
C LEU A 5 -7.86 -6.54 3.04
N TYR A 6 -6.56 -6.26 2.97
CA TYR A 6 -6.02 -5.01 2.41
C TYR A 6 -5.46 -5.16 0.99
N VAL A 7 -5.60 -6.31 0.34
CA VAL A 7 -5.01 -6.56 -0.99
C VAL A 7 -5.47 -5.53 -2.02
N LEU A 8 -6.78 -5.25 -2.05
CA LEU A 8 -7.34 -4.27 -2.99
C LEU A 8 -6.91 -2.84 -2.68
N LEU A 9 -6.79 -2.48 -1.40
CA LEU A 9 -6.28 -1.17 -1.00
C LEU A 9 -4.83 -1.00 -1.46
N CYS A 10 -3.97 -2.00 -1.22
CA CYS A 10 -2.58 -1.98 -1.68
C CYS A 10 -2.49 -1.82 -3.21
N CYS A 11 -3.35 -2.53 -3.95
CA CYS A 11 -3.43 -2.39 -5.39
C CYS A 11 -3.87 -0.98 -5.82
N TRP A 12 -4.89 -0.41 -5.18
CA TRP A 12 -5.37 0.95 -5.46
C TRP A 12 -4.28 1.99 -5.18
N LEU A 13 -3.64 1.92 -4.02
CA LEU A 13 -2.55 2.82 -3.63
C LEU A 13 -1.41 2.80 -4.64
N ALA A 14 -0.99 1.62 -5.10
CA ALA A 14 0.03 1.54 -6.12
C ALA A 14 -0.47 1.99 -7.50
N ALA A 15 -1.72 1.65 -7.88
CA ALA A 15 -2.29 2.01 -9.16
C ALA A 15 -2.39 3.53 -9.36
N ILE A 16 -2.74 4.30 -8.32
CA ILE A 16 -2.90 5.76 -8.44
C ILE A 16 -1.81 6.56 -7.72
N GLY A 17 -1.28 6.05 -6.62
CA GLY A 17 -0.29 6.72 -5.78
C GLY A 17 1.13 6.53 -6.30
N ALA A 18 1.42 5.49 -7.10
CA ALA A 18 2.73 5.33 -7.70
C ALA A 18 3.06 6.53 -8.61
N GLY A 19 4.18 7.17 -8.30
CA GLY A 19 4.61 8.40 -8.94
C GLY A 19 4.06 9.66 -8.28
N LEU A 20 3.08 9.61 -7.37
CA LEU A 20 2.72 10.74 -6.49
C LEU A 20 3.46 10.66 -5.17
N LEU A 21 3.44 9.47 -4.56
CA LEU A 21 4.08 9.17 -3.29
C LEU A 21 5.41 8.45 -3.52
N LYS A 22 6.32 8.58 -2.57
CA LYS A 22 7.52 7.76 -2.51
C LYS A 22 7.15 6.32 -2.14
N THR A 23 7.98 5.36 -2.55
CA THR A 23 7.73 3.95 -2.21
C THR A 23 7.72 3.76 -0.70
N GLU A 24 8.65 4.40 0.00
CA GLU A 24 8.79 4.31 1.45
C GLU A 24 7.54 4.82 2.18
N GLU A 25 6.89 5.88 1.66
CA GLU A 25 5.66 6.43 2.23
C GLU A 25 4.49 5.44 2.12
N ILE A 26 4.38 4.76 0.97
CA ILE A 26 3.38 3.71 0.76
C ILE A 26 3.63 2.53 1.71
N LEU A 27 4.88 2.03 1.73
CA LEU A 27 5.24 0.87 2.54
C LEU A 27 5.12 1.13 4.04
N GLU A 28 5.49 2.32 4.52
CA GLU A 28 5.30 2.71 5.92
C GLU A 28 3.82 2.77 6.30
N GLY A 29 2.96 3.32 5.44
CA GLY A 29 1.52 3.40 5.73
C GLY A 29 0.82 2.05 5.74
N VAL A 30 1.11 1.17 4.78
CA VAL A 30 0.51 -0.18 4.77
C VAL A 30 1.09 -1.08 5.88
N ALA A 31 2.33 -0.82 6.33
CA ALA A 31 2.89 -1.48 7.51
C ALA A 31 2.19 -1.03 8.79
N ARG A 32 1.82 0.25 8.92
CA ARG A 32 0.99 0.74 10.03
C ARG A 32 -0.42 0.14 9.96
N LEU A 33 -1.03 0.12 8.78
CA LEU A 33 -2.36 -0.47 8.56
C LEU A 33 -2.43 -1.92 9.06
N ARG A 34 -1.41 -2.73 8.78
CA ARG A 34 -1.32 -4.11 9.29
C ARG A 34 -1.42 -4.18 10.81
N ILE A 35 -0.86 -3.21 11.52
CA ILE A 35 -0.81 -3.20 12.98
C ILE A 35 -2.08 -2.57 13.57
N SER A 36 -2.55 -1.47 12.99
CA SER A 36 -3.70 -0.70 13.50
C SER A 36 -5.04 -1.32 13.11
N ASN A 37 -5.11 -1.99 11.96
CA ASN A 37 -6.36 -2.40 11.29
C ASN A 37 -7.33 -1.21 11.08
N ASP A 38 -6.80 0.00 11.00
CA ASP A 38 -7.57 1.23 10.82
C ASP A 38 -7.50 1.67 9.35
N ILE A 39 -8.35 1.05 8.54
CA ILE A 39 -8.39 1.28 7.10
C ILE A 39 -8.85 2.70 6.75
N GLU A 40 -9.81 3.23 7.50
CA GLU A 40 -10.37 4.56 7.27
C GLU A 40 -9.29 5.62 7.48
N PHE A 41 -8.55 5.54 8.59
CA PHE A 41 -7.48 6.49 8.88
C PHE A 41 -6.34 6.45 7.84
N GLU A 42 -5.86 5.26 7.47
CA GLU A 42 -4.76 5.16 6.51
C GLU A 42 -5.21 5.54 5.09
N GLU A 43 -6.44 5.22 4.69
CA GLU A 43 -7.01 5.69 3.42
C GLU A 43 -7.05 7.23 3.36
N GLU A 44 -7.60 7.88 4.38
CA GLU A 44 -7.66 9.35 4.46
C GLU A 44 -6.26 9.96 4.43
N THR A 45 -5.32 9.37 5.16
CA THR A 45 -3.91 9.81 5.17
C THR A 45 -3.30 9.71 3.77
N PHE A 46 -3.49 8.59 3.07
CA PHE A 46 -2.97 8.43 1.72
C PHE A 46 -3.62 9.39 0.72
N ILE A 47 -4.93 9.64 0.82
CA ILE A 47 -5.63 10.63 -0.01
C ILE A 47 -5.05 12.02 0.20
N ALA A 48 -4.90 12.45 1.46
CA ALA A 48 -4.34 13.75 1.80
C ALA A 48 -2.92 13.93 1.24
N MET A 49 -2.06 12.91 1.39
CA MET A 49 -0.70 12.93 0.83
C MET A 49 -0.70 13.02 -0.70
N MET A 50 -1.57 12.26 -1.37
CA MET A 50 -1.69 12.31 -2.83
C MET A 50 -2.18 13.66 -3.33
N ASP A 51 -3.14 14.28 -2.64
CA ASP A 51 -3.67 15.59 -2.99
C ASP A 51 -2.64 16.69 -2.78
N GLU A 52 -1.89 16.65 -1.68
CA GLU A 52 -0.78 17.59 -1.46
C GLU A 52 0.28 17.45 -2.58
N ALA A 53 0.62 16.21 -2.98
CA ALA A 53 1.54 15.96 -4.08
C ALA A 53 1.03 16.49 -5.43
N ARG A 54 -0.28 16.35 -5.70
CA ARG A 54 -0.94 16.91 -6.90
C ARG A 54 -0.91 18.42 -6.90
N GLU A 55 -1.24 19.07 -5.78
CA GLU A 55 -1.20 20.53 -5.65
C GLU A 55 0.20 21.08 -5.84
N ARG A 56 1.21 20.46 -5.21
CA ARG A 56 2.61 20.86 -5.33
C ARG A 56 3.08 20.80 -6.78
N ARG A 57 2.66 19.77 -7.53
CA ARG A 57 2.96 19.65 -8.97
C ARG A 57 2.24 20.67 -9.82
N ALA A 58 0.96 20.91 -9.56
CA ALA A 58 0.19 21.91 -10.28
C ALA A 58 0.85 23.30 -10.16
N LYS A 59 1.34 23.66 -8.96
CA LYS A 59 2.10 24.89 -8.72
C LYS A 59 3.42 24.94 -9.52
N GLN A 60 4.08 23.81 -9.70
CA GLN A 60 5.35 23.70 -10.43
C GLN A 60 5.18 23.51 -11.95
N LYS A 61 3.94 23.39 -12.46
CA LYS A 61 3.64 23.04 -13.87
C LYS A 61 4.37 21.79 -14.37
N GLY A 62 4.71 20.88 -13.47
CA GLY A 62 5.39 19.62 -13.81
C GLY A 62 4.41 18.62 -14.42
N ALA A 63 4.81 17.95 -15.50
CA ALA A 63 4.04 16.83 -16.03
C ALA A 63 3.97 15.70 -14.99
N PRO A 64 2.86 14.93 -14.93
CA PRO A 64 2.80 13.73 -14.11
C PRO A 64 3.91 12.74 -14.53
N PRO A 65 4.63 12.12 -13.57
CA PRO A 65 5.59 11.09 -13.90
C PRO A 65 4.88 9.92 -14.54
N VAL A 66 5.37 9.53 -15.70
CA VAL A 66 4.89 8.34 -16.40
C VAL A 66 5.54 7.13 -15.74
N VAL A 67 4.81 6.53 -14.80
CA VAL A 67 5.21 5.26 -14.18
C VAL A 67 4.59 4.12 -14.99
N PRO A 68 5.41 3.22 -15.57
CA PRO A 68 4.93 2.03 -16.27
C PRO A 68 3.99 1.21 -15.40
N MET A 69 3.01 0.55 -16.00
CA MET A 69 2.00 -0.18 -15.23
C MET A 69 2.61 -1.39 -14.50
N GLU A 70 3.62 -2.00 -15.09
CA GLU A 70 4.42 -3.09 -14.53
C GLU A 70 5.06 -2.66 -13.20
N VAL A 71 5.64 -1.46 -13.15
CA VAL A 71 6.22 -0.88 -11.93
C VAL A 71 5.14 -0.61 -10.88
N ARG A 72 3.90 -0.31 -11.29
CA ARG A 72 2.77 -0.17 -10.34
C ARG A 72 2.36 -1.54 -9.77
N VAL A 73 2.39 -2.60 -10.58
CA VAL A 73 2.17 -3.98 -10.11
C VAL A 73 3.22 -4.38 -9.08
N GLU A 74 4.51 -4.14 -9.37
CA GLU A 74 5.61 -4.42 -8.43
C GLU A 74 5.39 -3.72 -7.09
N LYS A 75 4.99 -2.44 -7.11
CA LYS A 75 4.68 -1.69 -5.88
C LYS A 75 3.46 -2.19 -5.15
N ALA A 76 2.41 -2.61 -5.87
CA ALA A 76 1.24 -3.24 -5.27
C ALA A 76 1.66 -4.50 -4.53
N LEU A 77 2.52 -5.31 -5.17
CA LEU A 77 2.99 -6.56 -4.62
C LEU A 77 3.88 -6.34 -3.38
N ASP A 78 4.81 -5.39 -3.41
CA ASP A 78 5.58 -4.98 -2.22
C ASP A 78 4.64 -4.63 -1.05
N ALA A 79 3.65 -3.78 -1.32
CA ALA A 79 2.69 -3.33 -0.31
C ALA A 79 1.85 -4.49 0.24
N ILE A 80 1.41 -5.42 -0.62
CA ILE A 80 0.67 -6.63 -0.23
C ILE A 80 1.53 -7.52 0.66
N TYR A 81 2.80 -7.76 0.30
CA TYR A 81 3.70 -8.59 1.13
C TYR A 81 3.90 -7.98 2.51
N VAL A 82 4.06 -6.67 2.59
CA VAL A 82 4.20 -5.97 3.87
C VAL A 82 2.92 -6.04 4.68
N CYS A 83 1.78 -5.71 4.06
CA CYS A 83 0.52 -5.51 4.75
C CYS A 83 -0.17 -6.83 5.11
N CYS A 84 -0.29 -7.72 4.14
CA CYS A 84 -1.09 -8.95 4.24
C CYS A 84 -0.27 -10.15 4.69
N PHE A 85 1.03 -10.19 4.37
CA PHE A 85 1.88 -11.36 4.62
C PHE A 85 3.03 -11.09 5.58
N GLY A 86 3.24 -9.85 6.05
CA GLY A 86 4.30 -9.55 7.01
C GLY A 86 5.72 -9.76 6.50
N LYS A 87 5.92 -9.77 5.17
CA LYS A 87 7.17 -10.17 4.49
C LYS A 87 7.48 -11.68 4.59
N ASP A 88 6.55 -12.50 5.06
CA ASP A 88 6.73 -13.95 5.12
C ASP A 88 6.46 -14.61 3.75
N PRO A 89 7.02 -15.82 3.51
CA PRO A 89 6.63 -16.65 2.37
C PRO A 89 5.12 -16.93 2.36
N ILE A 90 4.57 -17.11 1.16
CA ILE A 90 3.13 -17.34 0.95
C ILE A 90 2.86 -18.76 0.46
N GLU A 91 1.63 -19.23 0.65
CA GLU A 91 1.20 -20.55 0.17
C GLU A 91 0.89 -20.51 -1.34
N GLU A 92 1.01 -21.66 -2.03
CA GLU A 92 0.79 -21.75 -3.47
C GLU A 92 -0.63 -21.28 -3.89
N GLU A 93 -1.63 -21.49 -3.03
CA GLU A 93 -2.99 -21.03 -3.27
C GLU A 93 -3.09 -19.48 -3.24
N ASP A 94 -2.47 -18.85 -2.25
CA ASP A 94 -2.39 -17.39 -2.13
C ASP A 94 -1.66 -16.79 -3.33
N GLU A 95 -0.56 -17.41 -3.77
CA GLU A 95 0.19 -16.99 -4.95
C GLU A 95 -0.67 -17.02 -6.23
N ARG A 96 -1.43 -18.10 -6.45
CA ARG A 96 -2.33 -18.24 -7.59
C ARG A 96 -3.45 -17.19 -7.57
N LEU A 97 -3.98 -16.88 -6.39
CA LEU A 97 -5.00 -15.85 -6.21
C LEU A 97 -4.42 -14.45 -6.46
N LEU A 98 -3.22 -14.15 -5.97
CA LEU A 98 -2.54 -12.87 -6.21
C LEU A 98 -2.33 -12.61 -7.70
N ARG A 99 -1.84 -13.60 -8.46
CA ARG A 99 -1.70 -13.50 -9.92
C ARG A 99 -3.02 -13.14 -10.60
N THR A 100 -4.13 -13.70 -10.12
CA THR A 100 -5.48 -13.44 -10.65
C THR A 100 -5.92 -12.01 -10.31
N ILE A 101 -5.81 -11.62 -9.04
CA ILE A 101 -6.22 -10.29 -8.57
C ILE A 101 -5.40 -9.19 -9.27
N LEU A 102 -4.07 -9.32 -9.32
CA LEU A 102 -3.21 -8.34 -9.99
C LEU A 102 -3.53 -8.26 -11.49
N GLY A 103 -3.74 -9.39 -12.17
CA GLY A 103 -4.15 -9.38 -13.57
C GLY A 103 -5.51 -8.74 -13.81
N SER A 104 -6.43 -8.79 -12.84
CA SER A 104 -7.73 -8.12 -12.89
C SER A 104 -7.64 -6.62 -12.59
N VAL A 105 -6.84 -6.20 -11.62
CA VAL A 105 -6.69 -4.79 -11.25
C VAL A 105 -5.82 -4.03 -12.25
N PHE A 106 -4.86 -4.70 -12.87
CA PHE A 106 -3.93 -4.11 -13.84
C PHE A 106 -4.09 -4.73 -15.25
N PRO A 107 -5.26 -4.55 -15.91
CA PRO A 107 -5.61 -5.28 -17.13
C PRO A 107 -4.73 -4.93 -18.34
N SER A 108 -3.98 -3.83 -18.30
CA SER A 108 -3.04 -3.46 -19.37
C SER A 108 -1.71 -4.20 -19.29
N VAL A 109 -1.40 -4.86 -18.17
CA VAL A 109 -0.19 -5.67 -18.02
C VAL A 109 -0.48 -7.09 -18.51
N GLN A 110 0.45 -7.65 -19.29
CA GLN A 110 0.26 -8.99 -19.84
C GLN A 110 0.26 -10.03 -18.72
N LYS A 111 -0.59 -11.06 -18.86
CA LYS A 111 -0.68 -12.15 -17.86
C LYS A 111 0.65 -12.85 -17.59
N GLN A 112 1.50 -12.99 -18.61
CA GLN A 112 2.83 -13.56 -18.47
C GLN A 112 3.74 -12.67 -17.62
N GLU A 113 3.60 -11.35 -17.76
CA GLU A 113 4.38 -10.39 -16.97
C GLU A 113 3.92 -10.33 -15.52
N ILE A 114 2.60 -10.37 -15.26
CA ILE A 114 2.06 -10.53 -13.90
C ILE A 114 2.61 -11.79 -13.24
N ARG A 115 2.64 -12.90 -13.98
CA ARG A 115 3.19 -14.16 -13.47
C ARG A 115 4.67 -14.00 -13.10
N ARG A 116 5.48 -13.45 -14.01
CA ARG A 116 6.90 -13.21 -13.78
C ARG A 116 7.14 -12.35 -12.54
N ILE A 117 6.42 -11.23 -12.40
CA ILE A 117 6.55 -10.32 -11.25
C ILE A 117 6.23 -11.03 -9.93
N VAL A 118 5.19 -11.89 -9.90
CA VAL A 118 4.83 -12.65 -8.70
C VAL A 118 5.89 -13.73 -8.39
N GLU A 119 6.35 -14.47 -9.40
CA GLU A 119 7.40 -15.49 -9.24
C GLU A 119 8.71 -14.88 -8.72
N ASP A 120 9.16 -13.78 -9.33
CA ASP A 120 10.36 -13.05 -8.93
C ASP A 120 10.25 -12.57 -7.46
N MET A 121 9.05 -12.18 -7.00
CA MET A 121 8.83 -11.77 -5.61
C MET A 121 8.85 -12.95 -4.64
N VAL A 122 8.24 -14.07 -5.00
CA VAL A 122 8.24 -15.27 -4.16
C VAL A 122 9.68 -15.73 -3.91
N GLU A 123 10.48 -15.86 -4.97
CA GLU A 123 11.90 -16.22 -4.88
C GLU A 123 12.67 -15.21 -4.00
N LYS A 124 12.45 -13.91 -4.24
CA LYS A 124 13.08 -12.86 -3.45
C LYS A 124 12.74 -12.94 -1.96
N VAL A 125 11.49 -13.28 -1.60
CA VAL A 125 11.06 -13.38 -0.20
C VAL A 125 11.66 -14.62 0.45
N GLU A 126 11.72 -15.75 -0.26
CA GLU A 126 12.36 -16.98 0.21
C GLU A 126 13.86 -16.77 0.49
N ASP A 127 14.53 -15.93 -0.30
CA ASP A 127 15.93 -15.53 -0.11
C ASP A 127 16.13 -14.45 0.98
N GLY A 128 15.07 -13.98 1.64
CA GLY A 128 15.13 -12.93 2.66
C GLY A 128 15.26 -11.50 2.10
N GLY A 129 14.98 -11.30 0.81
CA GLY A 129 15.21 -10.07 0.06
C GLY A 129 14.27 -8.88 0.36
N MET A 130 13.52 -8.91 1.47
CA MET A 130 12.57 -7.84 1.87
C MET A 130 13.10 -6.90 2.97
N ASP A 131 14.37 -7.04 3.34
CA ASP A 131 15.04 -6.23 4.38
C ASP A 131 15.14 -4.72 4.04
N TYR A 132 14.98 -4.34 2.77
CA TYR A 132 14.96 -2.92 2.36
C TYR A 132 13.71 -2.18 2.82
N ILE A 133 12.67 -2.91 3.26
CA ILE A 133 11.42 -2.32 3.71
C ILE A 133 11.55 -2.03 5.21
N PRO A 134 11.58 -0.75 5.62
CA PRO A 134 11.68 -0.40 7.04
C PRO A 134 10.47 -0.88 7.84
N ASP A 135 10.67 -1.13 9.13
CA ASP A 135 9.58 -1.42 10.04
C ASP A 135 8.63 -0.21 10.18
N ALA A 136 7.37 -0.49 10.51
CA ALA A 136 6.34 0.53 10.67
C ALA A 136 6.80 1.60 11.68
N LYS A 137 6.94 2.84 11.22
CA LYS A 137 7.20 3.97 12.12
C LYS A 137 5.91 4.39 12.83
N PRO A 138 5.99 4.82 14.11
CA PRO A 138 4.86 5.43 14.78
C PRO A 138 4.41 6.70 14.05
N LEU A 139 3.13 7.04 14.21
CA LEU A 139 2.55 8.28 13.69
C LEU A 139 3.29 9.52 14.22
N SER A 140 3.23 10.60 13.44
CA SER A 140 3.71 11.91 13.90
C SER A 140 2.85 12.39 15.07
N LYS A 141 3.41 13.26 15.92
CA LYS A 141 2.68 13.81 17.08
C LYS A 141 1.38 14.52 16.67
N GLU A 142 1.41 15.21 15.54
CA GLU A 142 0.25 15.93 14.99
C GLU A 142 -0.86 14.97 14.54
N ALA A 143 -0.52 13.86 13.87
CA ALA A 143 -1.49 12.84 13.49
C ALA A 143 -2.11 12.14 14.72
N VAL A 144 -1.31 11.91 15.77
CA VAL A 144 -1.81 11.36 17.04
C VAL A 144 -2.77 12.34 17.73
N GLU A 145 -2.48 13.64 17.72
CA GLU A 145 -3.37 14.66 18.29
C GLU A 145 -4.71 14.74 17.56
N ILE A 146 -4.71 14.60 16.23
CA ILE A 146 -5.94 14.55 15.43
C ILE A 146 -6.76 13.31 15.79
N GLN A 147 -6.16 12.11 15.79
CA GLN A 147 -6.86 10.88 16.21
C GLN A 147 -7.43 10.97 17.62
N MET A 148 -6.68 11.55 18.58
CA MET A 148 -7.18 11.72 19.94
C MET A 148 -8.37 12.68 20.01
N LYS A 149 -8.41 13.72 19.17
CA LYS A 149 -9.57 14.61 19.08
C LYS A 149 -10.80 13.87 18.57
N ASP A 150 -10.67 13.13 17.46
CA ASP A 150 -11.79 12.40 16.85
C ASP A 150 -12.33 11.32 17.80
N LEU A 151 -11.45 10.58 18.48
CA LEU A 151 -11.83 9.61 19.50
C LEU A 151 -12.59 10.26 20.67
N ASN A 152 -12.20 11.47 21.08
CA ASN A 152 -12.90 12.21 22.13
C ASN A 152 -14.28 12.71 21.67
N PHE A 153 -14.42 13.11 20.40
CA PHE A 153 -15.72 13.46 19.83
C PHE A 153 -16.67 12.26 19.77
N LEU A 154 -16.18 11.08 19.35
CA LEU A 154 -16.98 9.86 19.32
C LEU A 154 -17.47 9.45 20.72
N LYS A 155 -16.60 9.53 21.74
CA LYS A 155 -16.99 9.24 23.14
C LYS A 155 -18.06 10.18 23.68
N GLN A 156 -17.96 11.48 23.36
CA GLN A 156 -18.98 12.45 23.76
C GLN A 156 -20.35 12.17 23.11
N ASN A 157 -20.35 11.66 21.87
CA ASN A 157 -21.57 11.31 21.16
C ASN A 157 -22.15 9.93 21.56
N SER A 158 -21.37 9.03 22.15
CA SER A 158 -21.85 7.74 22.68
C SER A 158 -22.47 7.83 24.07
N ASP A 159 -22.19 8.90 24.82
CA ASP A 159 -22.70 9.14 26.18
C ASP A 159 -24.05 9.91 26.19
N THR A 160 -24.73 10.02 25.04
CA THR A 160 -26.06 10.67 24.88
C THR A 160 -27.10 9.69 24.37
#